data_AF-A0A7X4IWQ3-F1
#
_entry.id   AF-A0A7X4IWQ3-F1
#
_cell.length_a   1.000
_cell.length_b   1.000
_cell.length_c   1.000
_cell.angle_alpha   90.00
_cell.angle_beta   90.00
_cell.angle_gamma   90.00
#
_symmetry.space_group_name_H-M   'P 1'
#
loop_
_entity.id
_entity.type
_entity.pdbx_description
1 polymer ?
#
loop_
_entity_poly.entity_id
_entity_poly.type
_entity_poly.pdbx_seq_one_letter_code
_entity_poly.pdbx_strand_id
1 'polypeptide(L)' 'MLARKGWRVRLYDRDRFPREHVGESLLPASIPVLAEIGALPAVEAAGFLPKYGATMVWG' A
#
# COMPACT_ATOMS: atom_id res chain seq x y z
N MET A 1 10.89 -4.36 -5.20
CA MET A 1 11.49 -5.65 -5.62
C MET A 1 12.97 -5.59 -6.01
N LEU A 2 13.49 -4.51 -6.63
CA LEU A 2 14.88 -4.48 -7.11
C LEU A 2 15.95 -4.72 -6.03
N ALA A 3 15.83 -4.08 -4.86
CA ALA A 3 16.77 -4.31 -3.76
C ALA A 3 16.77 -5.76 -3.27
N ARG A 4 15.60 -6.41 -3.22
CA ARG A 4 15.45 -7.84 -2.86
C ARG A 4 16.06 -8.79 -3.89
N LYS A 5 16.24 -8.33 -5.13
CA LYS A 5 16.94 -9.06 -6.20
C LYS A 5 18.47 -8.85 -6.16
N GLY A 6 19.02 -8.24 -5.10
CA GLY A 6 20.45 -8.02 -4.93
C GLY A 6 21.02 -6.77 -5.61
N TRP A 7 20.16 -5.92 -6.17
CA TRP A 7 20.60 -4.70 -6.82
C TRP A 7 20.85 -3.59 -5.81
N ARG A 8 21.87 -2.76 -6.05
CA ARG A 8 22.07 -1.52 -5.31
C ARG A 8 21.12 -0.45 -5.83
N VAL A 9 20.07 -0.16 -5.07
CA VAL A 9 19.00 0.79 -5.44
C VAL A 9 19.15 2.10 -4.69
N ARG A 10 18.92 3.21 -5.38
CA ARG A 10 18.73 4.53 -4.76
C ARG A 10 17.38 5.10 -5.20
N LEU A 11 16.58 5.57 -4.24
CA LEU A 11 15.27 6.17 -4.46
C LEU A 11 15.34 7.67 -4.10
N TYR A 12 14.80 8.52 -4.95
CA TYR A 12 14.67 9.95 -4.72
C TYR A 12 13.18 10.30 -4.74
N ASP A 13 12.71 11.01 -3.73
CA ASP A 13 11.36 11.60 -3.68
C ASP A 13 11.53 13.11 -3.54
N ARG A 14 10.68 13.88 -4.22
CA ARG A 14 10.71 15.35 -4.19
C ARG A 14 10.21 15.88 -2.84
N ASP A 15 9.25 15.19 -2.25
CA ASP A 15 8.50 15.67 -1.10
C ASP A 15 8.96 14.97 0.18
N ARG A 16 8.71 15.59 1.35
CA ARG A 16 9.00 14.99 2.66
C ARG A 16 7.77 14.23 3.17
N PHE A 17 7.98 13.08 3.81
CA PHE A 17 6.91 12.31 4.45
C PHE A 17 6.70 12.74 5.92
N PRO A 18 5.47 12.63 6.47
CA PRO A 18 4.22 12.31 5.77
C PRO A 18 3.74 13.47 4.89
N ARG A 19 2.97 13.15 3.85
CA ARG A 19 2.33 14.12 2.96
C ARG A 19 0.92 13.67 2.62
N GLU A 20 0.04 14.61 2.32
CA GLU A 20 -1.31 14.31 1.87
C GLU A 20 -1.30 13.75 0.44
N HIS A 21 -2.16 12.76 0.18
CA HIS A 21 -2.39 12.18 -1.14
C HIS A 21 -3.76 11.52 -1.19
N VAL A 22 -4.56 11.84 -2.21
CA VAL A 22 -5.85 11.19 -2.47
C VAL A 22 -5.61 9.78 -3.03
N GLY A 23 -6.42 8.79 -2.63
CA GLY A 23 -6.26 7.40 -3.07
C GLY A 23 -6.39 6.39 -1.93
N GLU A 24 -7.33 6.61 -1.02
CA GLU A 24 -7.45 5.91 0.26
C GLU A 24 -8.07 4.50 0.11
N SER A 25 -8.80 4.24 -0.98
CA SER A 25 -9.55 3.00 -1.17
C SER A 25 -8.73 1.93 -1.88
N LEU A 26 -8.10 1.03 -1.11
CA LEU A 26 -7.33 -0.10 -1.66
C LEU A 26 -8.24 -1.23 -2.17
N LEU A 27 -7.68 -2.10 -3.01
CA LEU A 27 -8.31 -3.32 -3.52
C LEU A 27 -7.66 -4.55 -2.87
N PRO A 28 -8.35 -5.70 -2.79
CA PRO A 28 -7.75 -6.95 -2.30
C PRO A 28 -6.47 -7.36 -3.05
N ALA A 29 -6.33 -6.96 -4.32
CA ALA A 29 -5.14 -7.19 -5.13
C ALA A 29 -3.85 -6.54 -4.58
N SER A 30 -3.97 -5.54 -3.69
CA SER A 30 -2.81 -4.93 -3.01
C SER A 30 -2.26 -5.81 -1.88
N ILE A 31 -3.07 -6.70 -1.30
CA ILE A 31 -2.69 -7.53 -0.14
C ILE A 31 -1.49 -8.44 -0.45
N PRO A 32 -1.47 -9.20 -1.57
CA PRO A 32 -0.30 -10.01 -1.93
C PRO A 32 0.98 -9.20 -2.10
N VAL A 33 0.90 -7.99 -2.66
CA VAL A 33 2.06 -7.11 -2.84
C VAL A 33 2.61 -6.64 -1.50
N LEU A 34 1.73 -6.23 -0.58
CA LEU A 34 2.09 -5.82 0.78
C LEU A 34 2.74 -6.99 1.55
N ALA A 35 2.22 -8.20 1.39
CA ALA A 35 2.80 -9.41 1.97
C ALA A 35 4.20 -9.70 1.38
N GLU A 36 4.35 -9.65 0.06
CA GLU A 36 5.62 -9.91 -0.63
C GLU A 36 6.73 -8.93 -0.22
N ILE A 37 6.40 -7.64 -0.03
CA ILE A 37 7.36 -6.64 0.44
C ILE A 37 7.57 -6.66 1.96
N GLY A 38 6.80 -7.45 2.71
CA GLY A 38 6.88 -7.55 4.18
C GLY A 38 6.20 -6.41 4.94
N ALA A 39 5.35 -5.61 4.27
CA ALA A 39 4.66 -4.47 4.88
C ALA A 39 3.30 -4.83 5.49
N LEU A 40 2.71 -5.98 5.12
CA LEU A 40 1.35 -6.34 5.54
C LEU A 40 1.15 -6.31 7.08
N PRO A 41 2.03 -6.89 7.92
CA PRO A 41 1.85 -6.82 9.37
C PRO A 41 1.84 -5.40 9.94
N ALA A 42 2.63 -4.49 9.35
CA ALA A 42 2.66 -3.08 9.76
C ALA A 42 1.37 -2.36 9.37
N VAL A 43 0.81 -2.67 8.19
CA VAL A 43 -0.48 -2.12 7.74
C VAL A 43 -1.63 -2.62 8.60
N GLU A 44 -1.65 -3.90 8.98
CA GLU A 44 -2.66 -4.48 9.88
C GLU A 44 -2.59 -3.85 11.28
N ALA A 45 -1.38 -3.68 11.81
CA ALA A 45 -1.16 -3.04 13.12
C ALA A 45 -1.51 -1.54 13.13
N ALA A 46 -1.51 -0.87 11.97
CA ALA A 46 -1.85 0.55 11.85
C ALA A 46 -3.35 0.85 12.06
N GLY A 47 -4.22 -0.17 12.09
CA GLY A 47 -5.63 0.00 12.45
C GLY A 47 -6.50 0.68 11.38
N PHE A 48 -6.15 0.56 10.10
CA PHE A 48 -7.02 1.02 9.00
C PHE A 48 -8.35 0.26 8.98
N LEU A 49 -9.41 0.91 8.50
CA LEU A 49 -10.73 0.31 8.38
C LEU A 49 -10.71 -0.89 7.41
N PRO A 50 -11.14 -2.10 7.83
CA PRO A 50 -11.28 -3.23 6.92
C PRO A 50 -12.34 -2.96 5.84
N LYS A 51 -11.93 -3.10 4.57
CA LYS A 51 -12.82 -2.95 3.42
C LYS A 51 -13.21 -4.33 2.88
N TYR A 52 -14.45 -4.74 3.14
CA TYR A 52 -14.98 -6.03 2.68
C TYR A 52 -15.51 -6.00 1.24
N GLY A 53 -15.75 -4.81 0.68
CA GLY A 53 -16.28 -4.66 -0.67
C GLY A 53 -16.60 -3.22 -0.99
N ALA A 54 -17.45 -3.02 -1.99
CA ALA A 54 -18.03 -1.75 -2.35
C ALA A 54 -19.51 -1.95 -2.66
N THR A 55 -20.35 -1.02 -2.21
CA THR A 55 -21.77 -0.97 -2.58
C THR A 55 -21.93 0.05 -3.71
N MET A 56 -22.63 -0.35 -4.77
CA MET A 56 -22.95 0.52 -5.89
C MET A 56 -24.46 0.76 -5.91
N VAL A 57 -24.87 2.03 -5.95
CA VAL A 57 -26.22 2.42 -6.37
C VAL A 57 -26.06 2.94 -7.79
N TRP A 58 -26.52 2.15 -8.75
CA TRP A 58 -26.29 2.39 -10.17
C TRP A 58 -27.56 2.06 -10.94
N GLY A 59 -28.11 3.06 -11.64
CA GLY A 59 -29.42 3.00 -12.31
C GLY A 59 -30.11 4.36 -12.30
#